data_AF-A0A0W0WK64-F1
#
_entry.id   AF-A0A0W0WK64-F1
#
_cell.length_a   1.000
_cell.length_b   1.000
_cell.length_c   1.000
_cell.angle_alpha   90.00
_cell.angle_beta   90.00
_cell.angle_gamma   90.00
#
_symmetry.space_group_name_H-M   'P 1'
#
loop_
_entity.id
_entity.type
_entity.pdbx_description
1 polymer ?
#
loop_
_entity_poly.entity_id
_entity_poly.type
_entity_poly.pdbx_seq_one_letter_code
_entity_poly.pdbx_strand_id
1 'polypeptide(L)'
;MRYKNFSSFHAIKKAFGDVVDLNHGFTAKPEGGCADSDAFENDFFLLFRRSEYAAQVELACARIFKMMMGYGPEMEIVKERDKFYIASRRIKSFKEGYPDFSDPTKFQHISGLAATQMLYYFLCGTDNHSGNFGIQRLGQDEKTYRLDMPDCFDLNFLAQTLELRSLQRIPYIVEEHFDGDYPYSLPVAYVMTPGFQNEKRAMIKKIAETSFSQFEEILRATITTDAYSHVQAMTTLMIASHLLNEKQIEEMKARVETIKSEEFSLDHMINLFKLRHSQWRQIVEINPVIEQDLTLADPKKFMAEERLYHNNSSSDEEEKEHFAASEHDEPNEASNVIDFNRNRLFQPCNSSPNQDTRPIQSYAMQ
;
A
#
# COMPACT_ATOMS: atom_id res chain seq x y z
N MET A 1 -9.70 13.90 -17.99
CA MET A 1 -8.34 13.87 -17.42
C MET A 1 -7.31 14.13 -18.53
N ARG A 2 -6.16 14.75 -18.24
CA ARG A 2 -5.05 14.92 -19.20
C ARG A 2 -3.88 14.03 -18.79
N TYR A 3 -3.37 13.25 -19.74
CA TYR A 3 -2.18 12.40 -19.56
C TYR A 3 -0.95 13.05 -20.16
N LYS A 4 0.21 12.80 -19.54
CA LYS A 4 1.49 12.98 -20.22
C LYS A 4 1.85 11.72 -21.00
N ASN A 5 2.89 11.82 -21.80
CA ASN A 5 3.46 10.73 -22.58
C ASN A 5 4.99 10.75 -22.43
N PHE A 6 5.68 9.79 -23.03
CA PHE A 6 7.14 9.72 -22.87
C PHE A 6 7.86 10.93 -23.47
N SER A 7 7.29 11.61 -24.47
CA SER A 7 7.88 12.85 -25.03
C SER A 7 7.80 14.05 -24.08
N SER A 8 7.17 13.92 -22.92
CA SER A 8 7.24 14.92 -21.85
C SER A 8 8.50 14.77 -20.99
N PHE A 9 9.30 13.73 -21.24
CA PHE A 9 10.49 13.37 -20.50
C PHE A 9 11.66 13.05 -21.44
N HIS A 10 12.88 13.21 -20.93
CA HIS A 10 14.12 12.78 -21.57
C HIS A 10 14.95 11.92 -20.62
N ALA A 11 16.07 11.40 -21.14
CA ALA A 11 16.99 10.54 -20.41
C ALA A 11 16.31 9.33 -19.72
N ILE A 12 15.27 8.78 -20.37
CA ILE A 12 14.51 7.65 -19.85
C ILE A 12 15.40 6.40 -19.82
N LYS A 13 15.63 5.84 -18.63
CA LYS A 13 16.47 4.65 -18.41
C LYS A 13 15.72 3.62 -17.58
N LYS A 14 15.78 2.35 -17.99
CA LYS A 14 15.19 1.24 -17.23
C LYS A 14 15.84 1.19 -15.84
N ALA A 15 15.00 1.21 -14.81
CA ALA A 15 15.44 1.20 -13.41
C ALA A 15 15.40 -0.21 -12.83
N PHE A 16 14.31 -0.95 -13.08
CA PHE A 16 14.15 -2.33 -12.60
C PHE A 16 13.16 -3.14 -13.44
N GLY A 17 13.13 -4.44 -13.14
CA GLY A 17 12.07 -5.38 -13.52
C GLY A 17 12.13 -5.79 -14.98
N ASP A 18 11.09 -6.45 -15.47
CA ASP A 18 10.89 -6.67 -16.89
C ASP A 18 9.41 -6.59 -17.28
N VAL A 19 9.16 -6.37 -18.57
CA VAL A 19 7.81 -6.30 -19.13
C VAL A 19 7.06 -7.62 -18.93
N VAL A 20 7.79 -8.74 -18.88
CA VAL A 20 7.24 -10.09 -18.65
C VAL A 20 6.70 -10.24 -17.24
N ASP A 21 7.39 -9.67 -16.24
CA ASP A 21 7.01 -9.77 -14.82
C ASP A 21 5.84 -8.85 -14.45
N LEU A 22 5.29 -8.10 -15.42
CA LEU A 22 4.27 -7.07 -15.23
C LEU A 22 4.63 -6.07 -14.11
N ASN A 23 5.92 -5.90 -13.85
CA ASN A 23 6.46 -5.04 -12.80
C ASN A 23 7.79 -4.47 -13.28
N HIS A 24 7.76 -3.23 -13.77
CA HIS A 24 8.95 -2.56 -14.26
C HIS A 24 8.81 -1.05 -14.10
N GLY A 25 9.96 -0.38 -14.07
CA GLY A 25 10.00 1.06 -13.93
C GLY A 25 11.19 1.69 -14.65
N PHE A 26 11.07 2.99 -14.90
CA PHE A 26 12.12 3.80 -15.51
C PHE A 26 12.45 4.99 -14.61
N THR A 27 13.67 5.49 -14.72
CA THR A 27 14.03 6.85 -14.28
C THR A 27 13.95 7.77 -15.48
N ALA A 28 13.57 9.03 -15.27
CA ALA A 28 13.44 10.02 -16.33
C ALA A 28 13.62 11.44 -15.80
N LYS A 29 13.90 12.40 -16.70
CA LYS A 29 13.93 13.83 -16.41
C LYS A 29 12.84 14.57 -17.20
N PRO A 30 12.18 15.59 -16.64
CA PRO A 30 11.15 16.33 -17.36
C PRO A 30 11.77 17.22 -18.44
N GLU A 31 11.17 17.30 -19.64
CA GLU A 31 11.67 18.14 -20.74
C GLU A 31 11.66 19.65 -20.41
N GLY A 32 10.63 20.10 -19.68
CA GLY A 32 10.50 21.52 -19.30
C GLY A 32 11.13 21.90 -17.96
N GLY A 33 11.83 20.96 -17.30
CA GLY A 33 12.17 21.10 -15.88
C GLY A 33 10.94 21.06 -14.97
N CYS A 34 11.18 21.05 -13.66
CA CYS A 34 10.15 21.26 -12.65
C CYS A 34 10.37 22.59 -11.94
N ALA A 35 9.32 23.10 -11.30
CA ALA A 35 9.49 24.18 -10.33
C ALA A 35 10.44 23.74 -9.21
N ASP A 36 11.30 24.68 -8.78
CA ASP A 36 12.21 24.46 -7.66
C ASP A 36 11.43 24.04 -6.41
N SER A 37 11.97 23.06 -5.69
CA SER A 37 11.34 22.48 -4.51
C SER A 37 12.39 22.05 -3.49
N ASP A 38 12.15 22.37 -2.23
CA ASP A 38 12.97 21.90 -1.11
C ASP A 38 12.80 20.40 -0.86
N ALA A 39 11.65 19.83 -1.24
CA ALA A 39 11.31 18.44 -0.94
C ALA A 39 11.62 17.48 -2.11
N PHE A 40 11.71 17.96 -3.34
CA PHE A 40 11.78 17.10 -4.54
C PHE A 40 12.95 17.44 -5.47
N GLU A 41 13.55 16.41 -6.04
CA GLU A 41 14.55 16.51 -7.11
C GLU A 41 13.91 16.80 -8.47
N ASN A 42 14.72 17.16 -9.47
CA ASN A 42 14.26 17.31 -10.85
C ASN A 42 14.34 15.99 -11.65
N ASP A 43 13.99 14.87 -10.99
CA ASP A 43 14.00 13.52 -11.54
C ASP A 43 12.67 12.83 -11.23
N PHE A 44 12.23 11.92 -12.11
CA PHE A 44 11.02 11.13 -11.95
C PHE A 44 11.32 9.64 -11.98
N PHE A 45 10.53 8.91 -11.20
CA PHE A 45 10.35 7.49 -11.32
C PHE A 45 9.05 7.20 -12.09
N LEU A 46 9.14 6.54 -13.24
CA LEU A 46 8.00 6.12 -14.06
C LEU A 46 7.70 4.65 -13.76
N LEU A 47 6.73 4.40 -12.88
CA LEU A 47 6.34 3.05 -12.46
C LEU A 47 5.19 2.53 -13.31
N PHE A 48 5.34 1.37 -13.93
CA PHE A 48 4.28 0.76 -14.72
C PHE A 48 3.08 0.40 -13.86
N ARG A 49 1.89 0.76 -14.35
CA ARG A 49 0.62 0.37 -13.78
C ARG A 49 -0.14 -0.47 -14.80
N ARG A 50 -0.57 -1.64 -14.34
CA ARG A 50 -1.18 -2.71 -15.14
C ARG A 50 -2.55 -2.31 -15.73
N SER A 51 -3.07 -1.14 -15.38
CA SER A 51 -4.29 -0.56 -15.96
C SER A 51 -4.33 0.95 -15.75
N GLU A 52 -5.21 1.62 -16.50
CA GLU A 52 -5.56 3.03 -16.29
C GLU A 52 -6.12 3.28 -14.88
N TYR A 53 -7.05 2.42 -14.43
CA TYR A 53 -7.67 2.51 -13.10
C TYR A 53 -6.64 2.51 -11.97
N ALA A 54 -5.69 1.57 -11.98
CA ALA A 54 -4.66 1.47 -10.95
C ALA A 54 -3.79 2.74 -10.86
N ALA A 55 -3.45 3.34 -12.02
CA ALA A 55 -2.73 4.61 -12.04
C ALA A 55 -3.61 5.75 -11.49
N GLN A 56 -4.89 5.79 -11.85
CA GLN A 56 -5.82 6.80 -11.36
C GLN A 56 -6.07 6.69 -9.85
N VAL A 57 -6.18 5.48 -9.31
CA VAL A 57 -6.31 5.21 -7.88
C VAL A 57 -5.10 5.74 -7.11
N GLU A 58 -3.89 5.42 -7.56
CA GLU A 58 -2.69 5.90 -6.87
C GLU A 58 -2.57 7.43 -6.90
N LEU A 59 -2.88 8.06 -8.05
CA LEU A 59 -2.91 9.52 -8.14
C LEU A 59 -3.98 10.14 -7.22
N ALA A 60 -5.15 9.50 -7.10
CA ALA A 60 -6.20 9.96 -6.21
C ALA A 60 -5.76 9.86 -4.75
N CYS A 61 -5.12 8.75 -4.38
CA CYS A 61 -4.54 8.56 -3.04
C CYS A 61 -3.48 9.60 -2.75
N ALA A 62 -2.53 9.85 -3.66
CA ALA A 62 -1.51 10.88 -3.50
C ALA A 62 -2.11 12.28 -3.25
N ARG A 63 -3.20 12.62 -3.94
CA ARG A 63 -3.94 13.87 -3.74
C ARG A 63 -4.64 13.93 -2.38
N ILE A 64 -5.27 12.83 -1.95
CA ILE A 64 -5.89 12.75 -0.62
C ILE A 64 -4.83 12.87 0.47
N PHE A 65 -3.71 12.15 0.36
CA PHE A 65 -2.57 12.27 1.26
C PHE A 65 -2.08 13.72 1.35
N LYS A 66 -1.88 14.39 0.22
CA LYS A 66 -1.48 15.80 0.18
C LYS A 66 -2.49 16.72 0.86
N MET A 67 -3.78 16.53 0.64
CA MET A 67 -4.85 17.28 1.31
C MET A 67 -4.85 17.06 2.83
N MET A 68 -4.69 15.81 3.26
CA MET A 68 -4.81 15.42 4.66
C MET A 68 -3.56 15.70 5.49
N MET A 69 -2.37 15.56 4.91
CA MET A 69 -1.11 15.81 5.61
C MET A 69 -0.54 17.21 5.35
N GLY A 70 -1.05 17.93 4.34
CA GLY A 70 -0.49 19.20 3.86
C GLY A 70 0.74 19.02 2.96
N TYR A 71 1.18 17.78 2.75
CA TYR A 71 2.26 17.39 1.86
C TYR A 71 2.02 15.95 1.39
N GLY A 72 2.61 15.56 0.29
CA GLY A 72 2.47 14.21 -0.26
C GLY A 72 3.31 14.06 -1.52
N PRO A 73 3.39 12.87 -2.10
CA PRO A 73 4.15 12.64 -3.33
C PRO A 73 3.61 13.50 -4.48
N GLU A 74 4.51 14.00 -5.32
CA GLU A 74 4.15 14.71 -6.56
C GLU A 74 4.06 13.69 -7.70
N MET A 75 2.84 13.41 -8.15
CA MET A 75 2.56 12.36 -9.12
C MET A 75 1.76 12.87 -10.33
N GLU A 76 2.05 12.30 -11.49
CA GLU A 76 1.26 12.45 -12.71
C GLU A 76 1.13 11.13 -13.48
N ILE A 77 0.06 10.98 -14.26
CA ILE A 77 -0.15 9.78 -15.07
C ILE A 77 0.48 9.99 -16.45
N VAL A 78 1.27 9.01 -16.86
CA VAL A 78 1.87 8.93 -18.19
C VAL A 78 1.23 7.78 -18.95
N LYS A 79 0.65 8.08 -20.12
CA LYS A 79 0.10 7.10 -21.05
C LYS A 79 1.01 7.01 -22.26
N GLU A 80 1.55 5.82 -22.49
CA GLU A 80 2.39 5.52 -23.65
C GLU A 80 1.74 4.36 -24.42
N ARG A 81 1.09 4.68 -25.54
CA ARG A 81 0.18 3.76 -26.26
C ARG A 81 -0.90 3.24 -25.30
N ASP A 82 -0.98 1.92 -25.12
CA ASP A 82 -1.93 1.25 -24.22
C ASP A 82 -1.35 0.96 -22.83
N LYS A 83 -0.15 1.48 -22.52
CA LYS A 83 0.50 1.32 -21.21
C LYS A 83 0.32 2.56 -20.37
N PHE A 84 0.11 2.35 -19.08
CA PHE A 84 -0.05 3.40 -18.09
C PHE A 84 1.10 3.34 -17.10
N TYR A 85 1.59 4.51 -16.71
CA TYR A 85 2.62 4.67 -15.71
C TYR A 85 2.23 5.78 -14.74
N ILE A 86 2.68 5.65 -13.49
CA ILE A 86 2.72 6.75 -12.55
C ILE A 86 4.13 7.34 -12.56
N ALA A 87 4.22 8.60 -12.96
CA ALA A 87 5.42 9.39 -12.82
C ALA A 87 5.41 10.03 -11.44
N SER A 88 6.21 9.50 -10.52
CA SER A 88 6.43 10.05 -9.18
C SER A 88 7.71 10.86 -9.18
N ARG A 89 7.63 12.15 -8.82
CA ARG A 89 8.81 12.99 -8.68
C ARG A 89 9.63 12.50 -7.48
N ARG A 90 10.94 12.36 -7.69
CA ARG A 90 11.85 11.83 -6.66
C ARG A 90 11.92 12.77 -5.46
N ILE A 91 11.70 12.22 -4.27
CA ILE A 91 11.82 12.93 -2.99
C ILE A 91 13.31 13.04 -2.62
N LYS A 92 13.78 14.22 -2.22
CA LYS A 92 15.17 14.45 -1.78
C LYS A 92 15.47 13.68 -0.51
N SER A 93 16.67 13.10 -0.40
CA SER A 93 17.14 12.40 0.81
C SER A 93 16.15 11.34 1.34
N PHE A 94 15.44 10.67 0.43
CA PHE A 94 14.44 9.68 0.75
C PHE A 94 15.05 8.28 0.93
N LYS A 95 14.55 7.55 1.92
CA LYS A 95 14.86 6.15 2.17
C LYS A 95 13.57 5.38 2.39
N GLU A 96 13.37 4.29 1.65
CA GLU A 96 12.24 3.37 1.84
C GLU A 96 12.28 2.70 3.23
N GLY A 97 11.09 2.45 3.78
CA GLY A 97 10.88 1.77 5.05
C GLY A 97 10.95 2.64 6.29
N TYR A 98 11.11 1.97 7.42
CA TYR A 98 11.11 2.58 8.74
C TYR A 98 12.34 3.46 9.00
N PRO A 99 12.18 4.51 9.83
CA PRO A 99 13.32 5.22 10.37
C PRO A 99 14.13 4.30 11.30
N ASP A 100 15.34 4.74 11.63
CA ASP A 100 16.20 4.01 12.55
C ASP A 100 15.75 4.27 14.00
N PHE A 101 15.19 3.24 14.64
CA PHE A 101 14.70 3.30 16.02
C PHE A 101 15.74 2.90 17.07
N SER A 102 17.02 2.74 16.71
CA SER A 102 18.07 2.36 17.66
C SER A 102 18.32 3.39 18.76
N ASP A 103 17.96 4.66 18.52
CA ASP A 103 18.17 5.77 19.43
C ASP A 103 16.84 6.45 19.80
N PRO A 104 16.32 6.24 21.02
CA PRO A 104 15.08 6.85 21.49
C PRO A 104 15.05 8.38 21.45
N THR A 105 16.22 9.05 21.47
CA THR A 105 16.28 10.51 21.40
C THR A 105 15.81 11.04 20.03
N LYS A 106 15.85 10.19 19.00
CA LYS A 106 15.38 10.52 17.64
C LYS A 106 13.87 10.44 17.48
N PHE A 107 13.16 9.81 18.42
CA PHE A 107 11.72 9.56 18.29
C PHE A 107 10.91 10.85 18.07
N GLN A 108 11.30 11.93 18.73
CA GLN A 108 10.64 13.24 18.63
C GLN A 108 10.81 13.93 17.27
N HIS A 109 11.76 13.46 16.46
CA HIS A 109 12.09 14.05 15.16
C HIS A 109 11.40 13.34 14.00
N ILE A 110 10.65 12.27 14.25
CA ILE A 110 9.91 11.53 13.23
C ILE A 110 8.48 12.06 13.16
N SER A 111 8.04 12.44 11.96
CA SER A 111 6.71 12.97 11.69
C SER A 111 6.07 12.27 10.50
N GLY A 112 4.74 12.16 10.50
CA GLY A 112 3.95 11.61 9.40
C GLY A 112 3.67 10.12 9.49
N LEU A 113 4.35 9.37 10.37
CA LEU A 113 4.27 7.90 10.37
C LEU A 113 2.91 7.38 10.86
N ALA A 114 2.40 7.91 11.98
CA ALA A 114 1.08 7.50 12.48
C ALA A 114 -0.02 7.99 11.52
N ALA A 115 0.13 9.21 11.00
CA ALA A 115 -0.79 9.79 10.02
C ALA A 115 -0.85 8.95 8.73
N THR A 116 0.29 8.45 8.26
CA THR A 116 0.38 7.61 7.06
C THR A 116 -0.37 6.29 7.26
N GLN A 117 -0.17 5.61 8.39
CA GLN A 117 -0.87 4.37 8.69
C GLN A 117 -2.38 4.58 8.81
N MET A 118 -2.81 5.66 9.49
CA MET A 118 -4.22 6.04 9.60
C MET A 118 -4.87 6.30 8.24
N LEU A 119 -4.21 7.06 7.38
CA LEU A 119 -4.73 7.37 6.06
C LEU A 119 -4.76 6.13 5.17
N TYR A 120 -3.73 5.31 5.19
CA TYR A 120 -3.71 4.10 4.37
C TYR A 120 -4.82 3.11 4.77
N TYR A 121 -5.06 2.94 6.07
CA TYR A 121 -6.19 2.17 6.58
C TYR A 121 -7.55 2.78 6.21
N PHE A 122 -7.69 4.11 6.32
CA PHE A 122 -8.90 4.82 5.93
C PHE A 122 -9.24 4.67 4.44
N LEU A 123 -8.21 4.67 3.58
CA LEU A 123 -8.35 4.44 2.14
C LEU A 123 -8.50 2.96 1.79
N CYS A 124 -8.53 2.06 2.77
CA CYS A 124 -8.68 0.63 2.58
C CYS A 124 -7.62 0.06 1.61
N GLY A 125 -6.35 0.47 1.79
CA GLY A 125 -5.21 -0.20 1.15
C GLY A 125 -4.95 -1.56 1.79
N THR A 126 -4.44 -2.52 1.02
CA THR A 126 -4.32 -3.93 1.39
C THR A 126 -2.89 -4.48 1.31
N ASP A 127 -1.95 -3.71 0.78
CA ASP A 127 -0.54 -4.04 0.58
C ASP A 127 0.35 -3.17 1.47
N ASN A 128 0.25 -3.39 2.78
CA ASN A 128 0.99 -2.63 3.78
C ASN A 128 2.34 -3.26 4.12
N HIS A 129 3.37 -2.97 3.32
CA HIS A 129 4.75 -3.35 3.67
C HIS A 129 5.70 -2.15 3.62
N SER A 130 6.89 -2.35 4.18
CA SER A 130 7.93 -1.29 4.32
C SER A 130 8.47 -0.73 3.01
N GLY A 131 8.16 -1.35 1.87
CA GLY A 131 8.52 -0.82 0.54
C GLY A 131 7.54 0.24 0.04
N ASN A 132 6.31 0.28 0.57
CA ASN A 132 5.24 1.19 0.11
C ASN A 132 5.20 2.49 0.91
N PHE A 133 6.23 2.76 1.72
CA PHE A 133 6.43 4.06 2.36
C PHE A 133 7.91 4.30 2.62
N GLY A 134 8.25 5.51 3.04
CA GLY A 134 9.59 5.79 3.51
C GLY A 134 9.72 7.16 4.13
N ILE A 135 10.96 7.51 4.46
CA ILE A 135 11.32 8.69 5.23
C ILE A 135 12.20 9.61 4.39
N GLN A 136 11.82 10.87 4.32
CA GLN A 136 12.67 11.96 3.88
C GLN A 136 13.43 12.54 5.08
N ARG A 137 14.76 12.66 4.95
CA ARG A 137 15.61 13.32 5.94
C ARG A 137 15.76 14.82 5.66
N LEU A 138 15.41 15.64 6.64
CA LEU A 138 15.47 17.11 6.64
C LEU A 138 16.35 17.59 7.81
N GLY A 139 17.67 17.40 7.68
CA GLY A 139 18.60 17.66 8.77
C GLY A 139 18.41 16.65 9.90
N GLN A 140 17.94 17.09 11.07
CA GLN A 140 17.61 16.21 12.20
C GLN A 140 16.18 15.65 12.11
N ASP A 141 15.29 16.32 11.37
CA ASP A 141 13.89 15.92 11.28
C ASP A 141 13.67 14.92 10.14
N GLU A 142 12.72 14.02 10.35
CA GLU A 142 12.36 12.95 9.46
C GLU A 142 10.86 13.02 9.14
N LYS A 143 10.53 12.90 7.85
CA LYS A 143 9.18 13.09 7.34
C LYS A 143 8.73 11.90 6.51
N THR A 144 7.64 11.26 6.91
CA THR A 144 7.12 10.06 6.25
C THR A 144 6.30 10.39 5.01
N TYR A 145 6.50 9.62 3.94
CA TYR A 145 5.68 9.62 2.73
C TYR A 145 5.16 8.20 2.44
N ARG A 146 3.89 8.09 2.04
CA ARG A 146 3.34 6.89 1.43
C ARG A 146 3.56 6.91 -0.07
N LEU A 147 3.95 5.77 -0.62
CA LEU A 147 4.14 5.52 -2.05
C LEU A 147 3.37 4.25 -2.42
N ASP A 148 3.28 3.95 -3.71
CA ASP A 148 2.72 2.69 -4.23
C ASP A 148 1.37 2.32 -3.60
N MET A 149 0.34 3.08 -3.97
CA MET A 149 -1.03 2.92 -3.46
C MET A 149 -2.06 2.48 -4.53
N PRO A 150 -1.72 1.67 -5.56
CA PRO A 150 -2.70 1.26 -6.58
C PRO A 150 -3.76 0.29 -6.04
N ASP A 151 -3.53 -0.27 -4.86
CA ASP A 151 -4.34 -1.30 -4.17
C ASP A 151 -5.32 -0.70 -3.15
N CYS A 152 -5.36 0.62 -3.00
CA CYS A 152 -6.36 1.32 -2.19
C CYS A 152 -7.75 1.26 -2.83
N PHE A 153 -8.76 1.57 -2.01
CA PHE A 153 -10.17 1.44 -2.35
C PHE A 153 -10.56 0.00 -2.72
N ASP A 154 -9.97 -0.99 -2.04
CA ASP A 154 -10.39 -2.38 -2.18
C ASP A 154 -11.86 -2.52 -1.77
N LEU A 155 -12.69 -3.05 -2.68
CA LEU A 155 -14.14 -3.08 -2.51
C LEU A 155 -14.57 -4.01 -1.37
N ASN A 156 -13.85 -5.11 -1.15
CA ASN A 156 -14.17 -6.03 -0.07
C ASN A 156 -13.88 -5.38 1.27
N PHE A 157 -12.72 -4.72 1.39
CA PHE A 157 -12.35 -4.02 2.60
C PHE A 157 -13.26 -2.82 2.87
N LEU A 158 -13.62 -2.05 1.84
CA LEU A 158 -14.59 -0.96 1.95
C LEU A 158 -15.98 -1.43 2.41
N ALA A 159 -16.39 -2.65 2.03
CA ALA A 159 -17.66 -3.24 2.45
C ALA A 159 -17.66 -3.72 3.91
N GLN A 160 -16.49 -3.88 4.54
CA GLN A 160 -16.38 -4.27 5.93
C GLN A 160 -16.77 -3.13 6.89
N THR A 161 -17.41 -3.51 8.00
CA THR A 161 -17.79 -2.56 9.05
C THR A 161 -16.54 -2.06 9.76
N LEU A 162 -16.42 -0.74 9.93
CA LEU A 162 -15.36 -0.16 10.74
C LEU A 162 -15.69 -0.34 12.23
N GLU A 163 -14.74 -0.88 12.97
CA GLU A 163 -14.87 -1.04 14.41
C GLU A 163 -13.91 -0.11 15.17
N LEU A 164 -14.31 0.32 16.37
CA LEU A 164 -13.45 1.13 17.25
C LEU A 164 -12.11 0.43 17.50
N ARG A 165 -12.13 -0.89 17.72
CA ARG A 165 -10.93 -1.70 18.00
C ARG A 165 -9.89 -1.56 16.89
N SER A 166 -10.31 -1.41 15.63
CA SER A 166 -9.40 -1.26 14.50
C SER A 166 -8.59 0.02 14.62
N LEU A 167 -9.25 1.14 14.94
CA LEU A 167 -8.57 2.42 15.15
C LEU A 167 -7.67 2.39 16.40
N GLN A 168 -8.07 1.68 17.44
CA GLN A 168 -7.27 1.51 18.65
C GLN A 168 -5.99 0.71 18.39
N ARG A 169 -6.07 -0.34 17.56
CA ARG A 169 -4.99 -1.32 17.33
C ARG A 169 -3.89 -0.84 16.39
N ILE A 170 -4.18 -0.04 15.36
CA ILE A 170 -3.13 0.47 14.46
C ILE A 170 -2.03 1.19 15.28
N PRO A 171 -0.72 0.91 15.06
CA PRO A 171 -0.13 0.15 13.95
C PRO A 171 -0.32 -1.37 14.00
N TYR A 172 -0.47 -1.96 15.18
CA TYR A 172 -0.47 -3.41 15.38
C TYR A 172 -1.88 -3.98 15.19
N ILE A 173 -2.38 -3.99 13.97
CA ILE A 173 -3.69 -4.54 13.63
C ILE A 173 -3.53 -5.72 12.67
N VAL A 174 -4.45 -6.67 12.74
CA VAL A 174 -4.61 -7.74 11.75
C VAL A 174 -6.10 -7.89 11.50
N GLU A 175 -6.51 -7.82 10.23
CA GLU A 175 -7.86 -8.03 9.72
C GLU A 175 -7.77 -8.80 8.39
N GLU A 176 -8.88 -9.37 7.91
CA GLU A 176 -8.90 -10.24 6.73
C GLU A 176 -8.26 -9.63 5.45
N HIS A 177 -8.37 -8.31 5.30
CA HIS A 177 -7.85 -7.55 4.16
C HIS A 177 -6.75 -6.56 4.54
N PHE A 178 -6.31 -6.54 5.81
CA PHE A 178 -5.35 -5.55 6.27
C PHE A 178 -4.45 -6.09 7.37
N ASP A 179 -3.16 -6.14 7.06
CA ASP A 179 -2.12 -6.36 8.04
C ASP A 179 -1.45 -5.02 8.35
N GLY A 180 -1.51 -4.64 9.62
CA GLY A 180 -0.75 -3.52 10.14
C GLY A 180 0.73 -3.86 10.23
N ASP A 181 1.46 -3.08 11.01
CA ASP A 181 2.90 -3.22 11.08
C ASP A 181 3.32 -4.25 12.10
N TYR A 182 4.31 -5.06 11.70
CA TYR A 182 4.81 -6.10 12.59
C TYR A 182 5.52 -5.49 13.80
N PRO A 183 5.31 -6.00 15.04
CA PRO A 183 5.86 -5.38 16.23
C PRO A 183 7.39 -5.29 16.31
N TYR A 184 8.13 -6.11 15.55
CA TYR A 184 9.60 -5.96 15.46
C TYR A 184 10.05 -4.79 14.58
N SER A 185 9.22 -4.35 13.64
CA SER A 185 9.54 -3.25 12.73
C SER A 185 9.30 -1.88 13.37
N LEU A 186 8.34 -1.80 14.28
CA LEU A 186 7.92 -0.57 14.92
C LEU A 186 7.85 -0.77 16.44
N PRO A 187 8.81 -0.24 17.23
CA PRO A 187 8.89 -0.55 18.64
C PRO A 187 7.80 0.15 19.45
N VAL A 188 7.26 -0.55 20.46
CA VAL A 188 6.22 -0.03 21.35
C VAL A 188 6.65 1.28 22.02
N ALA A 189 7.93 1.40 22.40
CA ALA A 189 8.46 2.61 23.01
C ALA A 189 8.28 3.85 22.12
N TYR A 190 8.38 3.71 20.79
CA TYR A 190 8.13 4.78 19.84
C TYR A 190 6.62 5.04 19.66
N VAL A 191 5.82 3.98 19.50
CA VAL A 191 4.36 4.08 19.35
C VAL A 191 3.72 4.78 20.55
N MET A 192 4.26 4.58 21.75
CA MET A 192 3.77 5.21 22.97
C MET A 192 4.27 6.64 23.19
N THR A 193 5.08 7.19 22.30
CA THR A 193 5.53 8.59 22.41
C THR A 193 4.35 9.56 22.27
N PRO A 194 4.42 10.73 22.93
CA PRO A 194 3.41 11.78 22.74
C PRO A 194 3.28 12.20 21.28
N GLY A 195 4.39 12.25 20.53
CA GLY A 195 4.40 12.63 19.11
C GLY A 195 3.53 11.69 18.27
N PHE A 196 3.81 10.38 18.32
CA PHE A 196 3.04 9.38 17.57
C PHE A 196 1.56 9.37 17.96
N GLN A 197 1.27 9.35 19.27
CA GLN A 197 -0.11 9.29 19.76
C GLN A 197 -0.91 10.56 19.45
N ASN A 198 -0.29 11.74 19.51
CA ASN A 198 -0.94 12.99 19.13
C ASN A 198 -1.21 13.02 17.62
N GLU A 199 -0.26 12.60 16.80
CA GLU A 199 -0.44 12.52 15.35
C GLU A 199 -1.56 11.56 14.97
N LYS A 200 -1.58 10.36 15.56
CA LYS A 200 -2.65 9.37 15.36
C LYS A 200 -4.03 9.97 15.66
N ARG A 201 -4.21 10.55 16.85
CA ARG A 201 -5.48 11.19 17.26
C ARG A 201 -5.86 12.35 16.35
N ALA A 202 -4.89 13.20 15.99
CA ALA A 202 -5.13 14.33 15.11
C ALA A 202 -5.60 13.87 13.72
N MET A 203 -5.01 12.82 13.16
CA MET A 203 -5.41 12.29 11.86
C MET A 203 -6.80 11.63 11.92
N ILE A 204 -7.08 10.82 12.94
CA ILE A 204 -8.41 10.23 13.15
C ILE A 204 -9.50 11.31 13.19
N LYS A 205 -9.25 12.37 13.98
CA LYS A 205 -10.16 13.51 14.08
C LYS A 205 -10.29 14.26 12.76
N LYS A 206 -9.17 14.54 12.08
CA LYS A 206 -9.16 15.26 10.80
C LYS A 206 -9.95 14.50 9.72
N ILE A 207 -9.84 13.18 9.64
CA ILE A 207 -10.64 12.35 8.73
C ILE A 207 -12.13 12.52 9.03
N ALA A 208 -12.53 12.42 10.30
CA ALA A 208 -13.92 12.56 10.71
C ALA A 208 -14.49 13.96 10.40
N GLU A 209 -13.71 15.01 10.63
CA GLU A 209 -14.15 16.40 10.44
C GLU A 209 -14.13 16.84 8.97
N THR A 210 -13.38 16.14 8.10
CA THR A 210 -13.32 16.45 6.67
C THR A 210 -14.63 16.04 6.00
N SER A 211 -15.28 16.96 5.29
CA SER A 211 -16.48 16.66 4.51
C SER A 211 -16.19 15.61 3.45
N PHE A 212 -17.03 14.58 3.34
CA PHE A 212 -16.88 13.53 2.33
C PHE A 212 -16.81 14.08 0.90
N SER A 213 -17.48 15.21 0.64
CA SER A 213 -17.48 15.88 -0.66
C SER A 213 -16.06 16.21 -1.15
N GLN A 214 -15.10 16.47 -0.25
CA GLN A 214 -13.71 16.75 -0.64
C GLN A 214 -13.00 15.49 -1.16
N PHE A 215 -13.23 14.34 -0.53
CA PHE A 215 -12.72 13.06 -1.01
C PHE A 215 -13.39 12.69 -2.34
N GLU A 216 -14.71 12.84 -2.43
CA GLU A 216 -15.49 12.56 -3.64
C GLU A 216 -15.05 13.44 -4.81
N GLU A 217 -14.79 14.73 -4.58
CA GLU A 217 -14.26 15.63 -5.61
C GLU A 217 -12.92 15.14 -6.17
N ILE A 218 -11.99 14.74 -5.29
CA ILE A 218 -10.70 14.17 -5.72
C ILE A 218 -10.92 12.89 -6.53
N LEU A 219 -11.77 11.98 -6.05
CA LEU A 219 -12.05 10.71 -6.72
C LEU A 219 -12.65 10.94 -8.11
N ARG A 220 -13.71 11.75 -8.22
CA ARG A 220 -14.38 12.02 -9.51
C ARG A 220 -13.53 12.85 -10.48
N ALA A 221 -12.66 13.71 -9.97
CA ALA A 221 -11.73 14.46 -10.81
C ALA A 221 -10.55 13.60 -11.32
N THR A 222 -10.29 12.46 -10.68
CA THR A 222 -9.09 11.64 -10.92
C THR A 222 -9.41 10.29 -11.57
N ILE A 223 -10.41 9.58 -11.07
CA ILE A 223 -10.78 8.24 -11.53
C ILE A 223 -11.89 8.39 -12.57
N THR A 224 -11.62 7.97 -13.80
CA THR A 224 -12.57 8.03 -14.92
C THR A 224 -12.89 6.65 -15.49
N THR A 225 -12.21 5.61 -15.02
CA THR A 225 -12.51 4.20 -15.31
C THR A 225 -13.02 3.52 -14.03
N ASP A 226 -13.11 2.19 -14.03
CA ASP A 226 -13.67 1.43 -12.91
C ASP A 226 -12.85 0.17 -12.57
N ALA A 227 -13.16 -0.43 -11.42
CA ALA A 227 -12.49 -1.63 -10.94
C ALA A 227 -12.82 -2.86 -11.82
N TYR A 228 -13.94 -2.83 -12.55
CA TYR A 228 -14.30 -3.88 -13.50
C TYR A 228 -13.32 -3.93 -14.66
N SER A 229 -13.06 -2.76 -15.28
CA SER A 229 -12.08 -2.58 -16.34
C SER A 229 -10.67 -2.92 -15.87
N HIS A 230 -10.34 -2.61 -14.61
CA HIS A 230 -9.09 -3.03 -13.99
C HIS A 230 -8.93 -4.54 -13.98
N VAL A 231 -9.94 -5.27 -13.48
CA VAL A 231 -9.95 -6.73 -13.43
C VAL A 231 -9.78 -7.32 -14.83
N GLN A 232 -10.53 -6.82 -15.82
CA GLN A 232 -10.39 -7.28 -17.22
C GLN A 232 -8.98 -7.05 -17.78
N ALA A 233 -8.39 -5.87 -17.56
CA ALA A 233 -7.03 -5.57 -18.01
C ALA A 233 -6.00 -6.47 -17.34
N MET A 234 -6.11 -6.67 -16.03
CA MET A 234 -5.25 -7.57 -15.25
C MET A 234 -5.33 -9.01 -15.76
N THR A 235 -6.54 -9.55 -15.93
CA THR A 235 -6.74 -10.91 -16.45
C THR A 235 -6.12 -11.07 -17.84
N THR A 236 -6.30 -10.09 -18.72
CA THR A 236 -5.71 -10.09 -20.06
C THR A 236 -4.18 -10.14 -20.00
N LEU A 237 -3.56 -9.30 -19.15
CA LEU A 237 -2.12 -9.26 -18.97
C LEU A 237 -1.58 -10.56 -18.38
N MET A 238 -2.25 -11.12 -17.36
CA MET A 238 -1.84 -12.37 -16.71
C MET A 238 -1.89 -13.54 -17.69
N ILE A 239 -2.94 -13.65 -18.51
CA ILE A 239 -3.03 -14.69 -19.55
C ILE A 239 -1.92 -14.54 -20.59
N ALA A 240 -1.65 -13.30 -21.02
CA ALA A 240 -0.63 -13.01 -22.02
C ALA A 240 0.81 -13.21 -21.50
N SER A 241 1.03 -13.09 -20.19
CA SER A 241 2.35 -13.20 -19.56
C SER A 241 2.90 -14.63 -19.49
N HIS A 242 2.09 -15.64 -19.80
CA HIS A 242 2.43 -17.06 -19.66
C HIS A 242 2.88 -17.48 -18.24
N LEU A 243 2.57 -16.65 -17.22
CA LEU A 243 2.85 -16.94 -15.81
C LEU A 243 1.90 -17.99 -15.20
N LEU A 244 0.80 -18.28 -15.87
CA LEU A 244 -0.26 -19.17 -15.39
C LEU A 244 -0.35 -20.42 -16.28
N ASN A 245 -0.61 -21.57 -15.66
CA ASN A 245 -0.96 -22.79 -16.38
C ASN A 245 -2.42 -22.75 -16.87
N GLU A 246 -2.79 -23.71 -17.75
CA GLU A 246 -4.12 -23.75 -18.37
C GLU A 246 -5.26 -23.80 -17.34
N LYS A 247 -5.12 -24.61 -16.29
CA LYS A 247 -6.13 -24.72 -15.22
C LYS A 247 -6.34 -23.38 -14.50
N GLN A 248 -5.26 -22.69 -14.16
CA GLN A 248 -5.31 -21.37 -13.52
C GLN A 248 -5.95 -20.32 -14.43
N ILE A 249 -5.70 -20.40 -15.75
CA ILE A 249 -6.32 -19.53 -16.74
C ILE A 249 -7.84 -19.79 -16.79
N GLU A 250 -8.27 -21.05 -16.79
CA GLU A 250 -9.70 -21.41 -16.79
C GLU A 250 -10.41 -20.93 -15.52
N GLU A 251 -9.82 -21.15 -14.35
CA GLU A 251 -10.37 -20.69 -13.06
C GLU A 251 -10.49 -19.16 -13.02
N MET A 252 -9.46 -18.45 -13.51
CA MET A 252 -9.48 -16.99 -13.57
C MET A 252 -10.56 -16.47 -14.54
N LYS A 253 -10.71 -17.09 -15.72
CA LYS A 253 -11.76 -16.71 -16.69
C LYS A 253 -13.15 -16.94 -16.11
N ALA A 254 -13.39 -18.11 -15.54
CA ALA A 254 -14.68 -18.45 -14.92
C ALA A 254 -15.03 -17.47 -13.79
N ARG A 255 -14.05 -17.03 -13.01
CA ARG A 255 -14.25 -16.02 -11.96
C ARG A 255 -14.60 -14.64 -12.52
N VAL A 256 -13.94 -14.20 -13.60
CA VAL A 256 -14.23 -12.90 -14.20
C VAL A 256 -15.61 -12.87 -14.85
N GLU A 257 -16.07 -14.00 -15.39
CA GLU A 257 -17.40 -14.14 -15.99
C GLU A 257 -18.55 -13.98 -14.97
N THR A 258 -18.30 -14.22 -13.67
CA THR A 258 -19.31 -14.04 -12.63
C THR A 258 -19.35 -12.62 -12.05
N ILE A 259 -18.40 -11.75 -12.43
CA ILE A 259 -18.33 -10.38 -11.93
C ILE A 259 -19.37 -9.51 -12.62
N LYS A 260 -20.20 -8.84 -11.82
CA LYS A 260 -21.13 -7.83 -12.30
C LYS A 260 -20.49 -6.45 -12.35
N SER A 261 -20.53 -5.81 -13.52
CA SER A 261 -19.88 -4.51 -13.74
C SER A 261 -20.34 -3.41 -12.78
N GLU A 262 -21.61 -3.41 -12.40
CA GLU A 262 -22.22 -2.43 -11.51
C GLU A 262 -21.66 -2.48 -10.08
N GLU A 263 -21.32 -3.68 -9.60
CA GLU A 263 -20.71 -3.94 -8.27
C GLU A 263 -19.25 -3.43 -8.23
N PHE A 264 -18.67 -3.11 -9.38
CA PHE A 264 -17.29 -2.66 -9.53
C PHE A 264 -17.19 -1.24 -10.11
N SER A 265 -18.32 -0.53 -10.22
CA SER A 265 -18.40 0.83 -10.75
C SER A 265 -17.79 1.85 -9.79
N LEU A 266 -17.34 2.99 -10.33
CA LEU A 266 -16.84 4.12 -9.53
C LEU A 266 -17.89 4.61 -8.51
N ASP A 267 -19.16 4.67 -8.90
CA ASP A 267 -20.23 5.10 -7.98
C ASP A 267 -20.44 4.10 -6.84
N HIS A 268 -20.32 2.80 -7.11
CA HIS A 268 -20.37 1.79 -6.05
C HIS A 268 -19.22 1.97 -5.05
N MET A 269 -17.99 2.10 -5.54
CA MET A 269 -16.80 2.36 -4.70
C MET A 269 -16.94 3.63 -3.86
N ILE A 270 -17.41 4.74 -4.45
CA ILE A 270 -17.66 6.01 -3.74
C ILE A 270 -18.73 5.81 -2.66
N ASN A 271 -19.81 5.07 -2.93
CA ASN A 271 -20.85 4.82 -1.95
C ASN A 271 -20.36 4.00 -0.76
N LEU A 272 -19.55 2.96 -1.00
CA LEU A 272 -18.92 2.20 0.09
C LEU A 272 -17.95 3.08 0.90
N PHE A 273 -17.14 3.89 0.22
CA PHE A 273 -16.21 4.79 0.92
C PHE A 273 -16.93 5.87 1.74
N LYS A 274 -18.07 6.36 1.26
CA LYS A 274 -18.94 7.26 2.00
C LYS A 274 -19.51 6.61 3.26
N LEU A 275 -19.94 5.35 3.15
CA LEU A 275 -20.40 4.57 4.31
C LEU A 275 -19.27 4.41 5.33
N ARG A 276 -18.07 4.01 4.88
CA ARG A 276 -16.87 3.87 5.71
C ARG A 276 -16.52 5.18 6.43
N HIS A 277 -16.55 6.31 5.73
CA HIS A 277 -16.34 7.65 6.31
C HIS A 277 -17.41 8.00 7.35
N SER A 278 -18.68 7.67 7.10
CA SER A 278 -19.75 7.87 8.07
C SER A 278 -19.55 7.04 9.34
N GLN A 279 -19.10 5.78 9.23
CA GLN A 279 -18.78 4.94 10.38
C GLN A 279 -17.61 5.52 11.18
N TRP A 280 -16.57 6.00 10.48
CA TRP A 280 -15.42 6.66 11.10
C TRP A 280 -15.86 7.87 11.93
N ARG A 281 -16.72 8.71 11.35
CA ARG A 281 -17.31 9.86 12.04
C ARG A 281 -18.08 9.46 13.29
N GLN A 282 -18.96 8.47 13.18
CA GLN A 282 -19.75 7.98 14.32
C GLN A 282 -18.85 7.46 15.45
N ILE A 283 -17.78 6.72 15.13
CA ILE A 283 -16.83 6.23 16.13
C ILE A 283 -16.18 7.39 16.87
N VAL A 284 -15.74 8.44 16.17
CA VAL A 284 -15.11 9.61 16.79
C VAL A 284 -16.10 10.44 17.60
N GLU A 285 -17.34 10.59 17.13
CA GLU A 285 -18.42 11.30 17.85
C GLU A 285 -18.77 10.60 19.18
N ILE A 286 -18.80 9.26 19.20
CA ILE A 286 -19.11 8.45 20.39
C ILE A 286 -17.89 8.32 21.32
N ASN A 287 -16.68 8.27 20.76
CA ASN A 287 -15.43 8.02 21.49
C ASN A 287 -14.49 9.22 21.34
N PRO A 288 -14.64 10.28 22.16
CA PRO A 288 -13.82 11.48 22.04
C PRO A 288 -12.34 11.24 22.36
N VAL A 289 -12.03 10.13 23.03
CA VAL A 289 -10.67 9.65 23.29
C VAL A 289 -10.55 8.22 22.78
N ILE A 290 -9.70 8.02 21.78
CA ILE A 290 -9.36 6.70 21.23
C ILE A 290 -7.94 6.38 21.68
N GLU A 291 -7.83 5.53 22.70
CA GLU A 291 -6.55 5.10 23.25
C GLU A 291 -5.90 3.99 22.42
N GLN A 292 -4.57 3.87 22.52
CA GLN A 292 -3.83 2.80 21.86
C GLN A 292 -4.13 1.44 22.50
N ASP A 293 -4.60 0.50 21.70
CA ASP A 293 -4.62 -0.92 22.06
C ASP A 293 -3.27 -1.53 21.67
N LEU A 294 -2.59 -2.15 22.65
CA LEU A 294 -1.31 -2.84 22.49
C LEU A 294 -1.44 -4.37 22.56
N THR A 295 -2.65 -4.92 22.51
CA THR A 295 -2.89 -6.37 22.61
C THR A 295 -2.11 -7.17 21.56
N LEU A 296 -1.95 -6.62 20.35
CA LEU A 296 -1.19 -7.22 19.25
C LEU A 296 0.23 -6.66 19.11
N ALA A 297 0.72 -5.89 20.08
CA ALA A 297 2.12 -5.48 20.12
C ALA A 297 3.07 -6.62 20.54
N ASP A 298 2.51 -7.75 21.01
CA ASP A 298 3.25 -8.99 21.22
C ASP A 298 3.36 -9.75 19.89
N PRO A 299 4.58 -10.07 19.40
CA PRO A 299 4.74 -10.74 18.13
C PRO A 299 4.05 -12.11 18.03
N LYS A 300 3.96 -12.88 19.12
CA LYS A 300 3.30 -14.19 19.10
C LYS A 300 1.79 -14.02 18.94
N LYS A 301 1.19 -13.06 19.63
CA LYS A 301 -0.23 -12.73 19.49
C LYS A 301 -0.55 -12.18 18.11
N PHE A 302 0.30 -11.30 17.57
CA PHE A 302 0.17 -10.79 16.21
C PHE A 302 0.13 -11.93 15.19
N MET A 303 1.13 -12.83 15.22
CA MET A 303 1.18 -13.97 14.30
C MET A 303 0.01 -14.95 14.51
N ALA A 304 -0.49 -15.11 15.74
CA ALA A 304 -1.64 -15.95 16.00
C ALA A 304 -2.92 -15.37 15.35
N GLU A 305 -3.12 -14.06 15.46
CA GLU A 305 -4.23 -13.35 14.81
C GLU A 305 -4.10 -13.42 13.28
N GLU A 306 -2.89 -13.19 12.73
CA GLU A 306 -2.61 -13.29 11.28
C GLU A 306 -2.96 -14.68 10.74
N ARG A 307 -2.60 -15.74 11.46
CA ARG A 307 -2.93 -17.11 11.06
C ARG A 307 -4.43 -17.37 10.97
N LEU A 308 -5.28 -16.71 11.77
CA LEU A 308 -6.74 -16.85 11.67
C LEU A 308 -7.27 -16.44 10.29
N TYR A 309 -6.64 -15.44 9.67
CA TYR A 309 -7.04 -14.98 8.37
C TYR A 309 -6.23 -15.66 7.26
N HIS A 310 -4.97 -16.06 7.45
CA HIS A 310 -4.07 -16.45 6.35
C HIS A 310 -3.76 -17.96 6.28
N ASN A 311 -4.13 -18.77 7.28
CA ASN A 311 -3.80 -20.21 7.32
C ASN A 311 -5.02 -21.14 7.13
N ASN A 312 -5.69 -21.06 5.98
CA ASN A 312 -6.55 -22.16 5.52
C ASN A 312 -5.81 -23.13 4.58
N SER A 313 -4.47 -23.16 4.59
CA SER A 313 -3.68 -24.22 3.98
C SER A 313 -3.01 -25.10 5.04
N SER A 314 -3.44 -26.36 5.06
CA SER A 314 -2.90 -27.56 5.72
C SER A 314 -2.99 -27.67 7.26
N SER A 315 -3.97 -28.49 7.66
CA SER A 315 -3.95 -29.51 8.72
C SER A 315 -3.13 -29.26 9.99
N ASP A 316 -3.86 -29.28 11.10
CA ASP A 316 -3.40 -29.66 12.43
C ASP A 316 -2.38 -30.82 12.37
N GLU A 317 -1.10 -30.53 12.58
CA GLU A 317 -0.22 -31.43 13.30
C GLU A 317 0.65 -30.64 14.29
N GLU A 318 0.66 -31.17 15.50
CA GLU A 318 1.26 -30.71 16.74
C GLU A 318 2.63 -30.01 16.56
N GLU A 319 2.73 -28.77 17.05
CA GLU A 319 4.01 -28.16 17.41
C GLU A 319 4.68 -29.02 18.51
N LYS A 320 5.57 -29.93 18.11
CA LYS A 320 6.64 -30.42 18.98
C LYS A 320 7.91 -29.64 18.69
N GLU A 321 8.42 -29.03 19.76
CA GLU A 321 9.77 -28.51 19.90
C GLU A 321 10.80 -29.42 19.22
N HIS A 322 11.72 -28.86 18.43
CA HIS A 322 13.14 -29.24 18.51
C HIS A 322 14.04 -28.20 17.82
N PHE A 323 14.87 -27.56 18.63
CA PHE A 323 16.15 -26.99 18.21
C PHE A 323 17.13 -28.12 17.84
N ALA A 324 17.94 -27.87 16.80
CA ALA A 324 19.29 -28.39 16.50
C ALA A 324 19.49 -29.36 15.30
N ALA A 325 20.30 -28.83 14.35
CA ALA A 325 21.43 -29.44 13.62
C ALA A 325 21.27 -30.56 12.56
N SER A 326 21.68 -30.17 11.34
CA SER A 326 22.47 -30.85 10.28
C SER A 326 21.98 -32.13 9.55
N GLU A 327 22.00 -31.96 8.22
CA GLU A 327 22.47 -32.87 7.15
C GLU A 327 21.52 -33.90 6.47
N HIS A 328 21.43 -33.68 5.14
CA HIS A 328 21.19 -34.57 3.99
C HIS A 328 19.78 -35.05 3.57
N ASP A 329 19.41 -34.52 2.39
CA ASP A 329 18.72 -35.08 1.20
C ASP A 329 17.40 -35.87 1.30
N GLU A 330 16.33 -35.28 0.75
CA GLU A 330 15.68 -35.72 -0.50
C GLU A 330 14.62 -34.70 -1.00
N PRO A 331 14.30 -34.63 -2.30
CA PRO A 331 13.47 -33.58 -2.89
C PRO A 331 11.99 -33.94 -2.79
N ASN A 332 11.25 -33.31 -1.87
CA ASN A 332 9.80 -33.37 -1.90
C ASN A 332 9.26 -32.28 -2.84
N GLU A 333 8.52 -32.71 -3.87
CA GLU A 333 7.78 -31.87 -4.78
C GLU A 333 6.93 -30.87 -4.00
N ALA A 334 7.37 -29.61 -4.01
CA ALA A 334 6.61 -28.50 -3.47
C ALA A 334 5.37 -28.31 -4.34
N SER A 335 4.27 -28.90 -3.89
CA SER A 335 2.91 -28.51 -4.23
C SER A 335 2.74 -27.03 -3.88
N ASN A 336 3.06 -26.14 -4.82
CA ASN A 336 2.71 -24.73 -4.80
C ASN A 336 1.19 -24.60 -4.97
N VAL A 337 0.44 -24.90 -3.90
CA VAL A 337 -0.95 -24.50 -3.79
C VAL A 337 -0.95 -23.00 -3.56
N ILE A 338 -1.05 -22.24 -4.65
CA ILE A 338 -1.47 -20.85 -4.58
C ILE A 338 -2.91 -20.89 -4.05
N ASP A 339 -3.16 -20.28 -2.89
CA ASP A 339 -4.48 -20.20 -2.31
C ASP A 339 -5.36 -19.25 -3.16
N PHE A 340 -6.24 -19.85 -3.97
CA PHE A 340 -7.12 -19.16 -4.91
C PHE A 340 -8.39 -18.57 -4.25
N ASN A 341 -8.64 -18.83 -2.97
CA ASN A 341 -9.92 -18.56 -2.31
C ASN A 341 -10.16 -17.12 -1.83
N ARG A 342 -9.31 -16.15 -2.19
CA ARG A 342 -9.58 -14.72 -1.95
C ARG A 342 -9.34 -13.91 -3.20
N ASN A 343 -9.91 -12.70 -3.29
CA ASN A 343 -9.62 -11.70 -4.35
C ASN A 343 -8.13 -11.27 -4.42
N ARG A 344 -7.21 -12.00 -3.76
CA ARG A 344 -5.75 -11.84 -3.84
C ARG A 344 -5.16 -12.05 -5.24
N LEU A 345 -5.95 -12.56 -6.20
CA LEU A 345 -5.59 -12.63 -7.61
C LEU A 345 -5.25 -11.26 -8.25
N PHE A 346 -5.62 -10.15 -7.60
CA PHE A 346 -5.36 -8.79 -8.07
C PHE A 346 -4.36 -7.99 -7.21
N GLN A 347 -3.79 -8.61 -6.17
CA GLN A 347 -2.67 -8.04 -5.43
C GLN A 347 -1.34 -8.32 -6.18
N PRO A 348 -0.33 -7.43 -6.09
CA PRO A 348 1.01 -7.78 -6.55
C PRO A 348 1.47 -9.05 -5.82
N CYS A 349 2.22 -9.91 -6.51
CA CYS A 349 2.73 -11.15 -5.94
C CYS A 349 3.39 -10.91 -4.57
N ASN A 350 2.78 -11.45 -3.51
CA ASN A 350 3.43 -11.53 -2.20
C ASN A 350 4.66 -12.42 -2.30
N SER A 351 5.84 -11.84 -2.10
CA SER A 351 6.99 -12.57 -1.61
C SER A 351 6.72 -12.92 -0.15
N SER A 352 6.54 -14.21 0.15
CA SER A 352 6.49 -14.76 1.51
C SER A 352 7.71 -14.31 2.34
N PRO A 353 7.60 -14.31 3.69
CA PRO A 353 8.57 -13.72 4.59
C PRO A 353 9.76 -14.68 4.77
N ASN A 354 10.73 -14.60 3.88
CA ASN A 354 12.10 -14.96 4.22
C ASN A 354 12.96 -13.70 4.23
N GLN A 355 13.53 -13.47 5.41
CA GLN A 355 14.50 -12.45 5.70
C GLN A 355 15.67 -12.47 4.70
N ASP A 356 16.23 -11.30 4.48
CA ASP A 356 17.58 -11.06 3.97
C ASP A 356 17.95 -11.69 2.62
N THR A 357 17.73 -10.94 1.54
CA THR A 357 18.70 -10.72 0.45
C THR A 357 18.09 -9.83 -0.64
N ARG A 358 17.89 -8.54 -0.33
CA ARG A 358 18.00 -7.50 -1.36
C ARG A 358 19.23 -6.67 -1.03
N PRO A 359 20.17 -6.46 -1.98
CA PRO A 359 21.35 -5.66 -1.69
C PRO A 359 20.89 -4.25 -1.33
N ILE A 360 21.22 -3.84 -0.11
CA ILE A 360 21.17 -2.45 0.34
C ILE A 360 22.11 -1.67 -0.58
N GLN A 361 21.59 -1.07 -1.65
CA GLN A 361 22.32 -0.05 -2.38
C GLN A 361 22.14 1.27 -1.64
N SER A 362 23.05 1.50 -0.69
CA SER A 362 23.38 2.82 -0.20
C SER A 362 23.85 3.68 -1.38
N TYR A 363 23.02 4.60 -1.86
CA TYR A 363 23.48 5.66 -2.75
C TYR A 363 24.10 6.78 -1.91
N ALA A 364 25.30 6.52 -1.39
CA ALA A 364 26.26 7.56 -1.07
C ALA A 364 27.20 7.68 -2.27
N MET A 365 27.11 8.78 -3.03
CA MET A 365 28.17 9.16 -3.95
C MET A 365 28.90 10.36 -3.35
N GLN A 366 30.23 10.24 -3.32
CA GLN A 366 31.19 11.31 -3.08
C GLN A 366 31.02 12.45 -4.08
#